data_AF-A0A8T3XJT4-F1
#
_entry.id   AF-A0A8T3XJT4-F1
#
_cell.length_a   1.000
_cell.length_b   1.000
_cell.length_c   1.000
_cell.angle_alpha   90.00
_cell.angle_beta   90.00
_cell.angle_gamma   90.00
#
_symmetry.space_group_name_H-M   'P 1'
#
loop_
_entity.id
_entity.type
_entity.pdbx_description
1 polymer ?
#
loop_
_entity_poly.entity_id
_entity_poly.type
_entity_poly.pdbx_seq_one_letter_code
_entity_poly.pdbx_strand_id
1 'polypeptide(L)' 'MQEIKQVLRKYEYVIKVGGKEVWRGLNPKEKYWEIKEKNPDKEVGIAWCSQDDVLIC' A
#
# COMPACT_ATOMS: atom_id res chain seq x y z
N MET A 1 -17.84 -14.06 10.26
CA MET A 1 -16.63 -14.36 9.44
C MET A 1 -16.44 -13.41 8.26
N GLN A 2 -17.50 -12.98 7.56
CA GLN A 2 -17.40 -12.08 6.40
C GLN A 2 -17.10 -10.60 6.77
N GLU A 3 -17.69 -10.10 7.86
CA GLU A 3 -17.44 -8.72 8.36
C GLU A 3 -16.00 -8.51 8.84
N ILE A 4 -15.40 -9.48 9.53
CA ILE A 4 -14.00 -9.38 9.98
C ILE A 4 -13.04 -9.21 8.79
N LYS A 5 -13.28 -9.92 7.67
CA LYS A 5 -12.48 -9.76 6.45
C LYS A 5 -12.62 -8.37 5.83
N GLN A 6 -13.80 -7.74 5.93
CA GLN A 6 -13.99 -6.36 5.46
C GLN A 6 -13.32 -5.34 6.38
N VAL A 7 -13.40 -5.52 7.71
CA VAL A 7 -12.75 -4.63 8.68
C VAL A 7 -11.23 -4.69 8.55
N LEU A 8 -10.64 -5.88 8.40
CA LEU A 8 -9.19 -6.04 8.22
C LEU A 8 -8.68 -5.35 6.94
N ARG A 9 -9.45 -5.37 5.85
CA ARG A 9 -9.10 -4.64 4.61
C ARG A 9 -9.01 -3.12 4.79
N LYS A 10 -9.63 -2.55 5.83
CA LYS A 10 -9.57 -1.10 6.14
C LYS A 10 -8.27 -0.67 6.80
N TYR A 11 -7.42 -1.62 7.22
CA TYR A 11 -6.20 -1.33 7.96
C TYR A 11 -4.93 -1.79 7.25
N GLU A 12 -5.03 -2.10 5.95
CA GLU A 12 -3.90 -2.53 5.14
C GLU A 12 -3.19 -1.33 4.51
N TYR A 13 -1.86 -1.41 4.44
CA TYR A 13 -1.07 -0.53 3.59
C TYR A 13 -1.20 -0.95 2.14
N VAL A 14 -1.09 0.01 1.25
CA VAL A 14 -1.04 -0.17 -0.20
C VAL A 14 0.20 0.52 -0.73
N ILE A 15 0.92 -0.17 -1.62
CA ILE A 15 2.05 0.40 -2.34
C ILE A 15 1.58 0.73 -3.74
N LYS A 16 1.80 1.98 -4.16
CA LYS A 16 1.47 2.48 -5.49
C LYS A 16 2.73 2.78 -6.28
N VAL A 17 2.74 2.42 -7.55
CA VAL A 17 3.81 2.73 -8.50
C VAL A 17 3.20 3.52 -9.65
N GLY A 18 3.65 4.76 -9.86
CA GLY A 18 3.06 5.67 -10.86
C GLY A 18 1.55 5.81 -10.68
N GLY A 19 1.08 5.94 -9.44
CA GLY A 19 -0.33 6.08 -9.08
C GLY A 19 -1.16 4.78 -9.08
N LYS A 20 -0.63 3.64 -9.52
CA LYS A 20 -1.37 2.35 -9.55
C LYS A 20 -1.01 1.46 -8.36
N GLU A 21 -2.00 0.91 -7.67
CA GLU A 21 -1.79 -0.09 -6.61
C GLU A 21 -1.17 -1.36 -7.18
N VAL A 22 -0.03 -1.77 -6.64
CA VAL A 22 0.68 -3.00 -7.04
C VAL A 22 0.83 -3.99 -5.90
N TRP A 23 0.57 -3.57 -4.67
CA TRP A 23 0.67 -4.42 -3.49
C TRP A 23 -0.22 -3.89 -2.36
N ARG A 24 -0.71 -4.81 -1.53
CA ARG A 24 -1.54 -4.55 -0.35
C ARG A 24 -1.18 -5.50 0.79
N GLY A 25 -1.13 -5.01 2.03
CA GLY A 25 -0.92 -5.84 3.22
C GLY A 25 -0.53 -5.05 4.46
N LEU A 26 -0.25 -5.74 5.56
CA LEU A 26 -0.02 -5.12 6.88
C LEU A 26 1.42 -4.68 7.13
N ASN A 27 2.41 -5.21 6.41
CA ASN A 27 3.82 -4.87 6.58
C ASN A 27 4.43 -4.46 5.23
N PRO A 28 4.45 -3.15 4.89
CA PRO A 28 4.90 -2.68 3.59
C PRO A 28 6.42 -2.52 3.49
N LYS A 29 7.18 -2.56 4.60
CA LYS A 29 8.58 -2.08 4.62
C LYS A 29 9.49 -2.84 3.65
N GLU A 30 9.57 -4.15 3.79
CA GLU A 30 10.42 -4.98 2.91
C GLU A 30 9.91 -4.94 1.47
N LYS A 31 8.59 -5.03 1.29
CA LYS A 31 7.95 -4.99 -0.03
C LYS A 31 8.14 -3.66 -0.74
N TYR A 32 8.15 -2.55 -0.03
CA TYR A 32 8.39 -1.22 -0.58
C TYR A 32 9.78 -1.13 -1.20
N TRP A 33 10.82 -1.57 -0.50
CA TRP A 33 12.19 -1.53 -1.03
C TRP A 33 12.36 -2.45 -2.23
N GLU A 34 11.84 -3.68 -2.16
CA GLU A 34 11.83 -4.59 -3.32
C GLU A 34 11.14 -3.98 -4.56
N ILE A 35 10.03 -3.26 -4.35
CA ILE A 35 9.28 -2.61 -5.43
C ILE A 35 10.03 -1.37 -5.94
N LYS A 36 10.65 -0.58 -5.05
CA LYS A 36 11.41 0.62 -5.40
C LYS A 36 12.66 0.27 -6.22
N GLU A 37 13.40 -0.76 -5.83
CA GLU A 37 14.56 -1.24 -6.57
C GLU A 37 14.21 -1.71 -7.99
N LYS A 38 13.04 -2.34 -8.16
CA LYS A 38 12.54 -2.80 -9.47
C LYS A 38 11.92 -1.68 -10.32
N ASN A 39 11.66 -0.51 -9.76
CA ASN A 39 11.02 0.62 -10.44
C ASN A 39 11.81 1.92 -10.19
N PRO A 40 13.08 2.01 -10.63
CA PRO A 40 13.95 3.15 -10.35
C PRO A 40 13.39 4.46 -10.93
N ASP A 41 12.76 4.41 -12.11
CA ASP A 41 12.28 5.57 -12.85
C ASP A 41 10.84 5.99 -12.47
N LYS A 42 10.22 5.32 -11.50
CA LYS A 42 8.83 5.58 -11.12
C LYS A 42 8.74 6.08 -9.68
N GLU A 43 7.75 6.93 -9.47
CA GLU A 43 7.29 7.26 -8.14
C GLU A 43 6.70 6.00 -7.49
N VAL A 44 7.22 5.67 -6.31
CA VAL A 44 6.75 4.56 -5.48
C VAL A 44 6.36 5.15 -4.15
N GLY A 45 5.10 4.97 -3.75
CA GLY A 45 4.55 5.52 -2.52
C GLY A 45 3.85 4.45 -1.69
N ILE A 46 3.87 4.63 -0.37
CA ILE A 46 3.07 3.84 0.57
C ILE A 46 1.88 4.71 1.00
N ALA A 47 0.68 4.16 0.94
CA ALA A 47 -0.52 4.77 1.47
C ALA A 47 -1.18 3.81 2.45
N TRP A 48 -1.85 4.36 3.47
CA TRP A 48 -2.74 3.56 4.31
C TRP A 48 -4.12 3.52 3.67
N CYS A 49 -4.69 2.35 3.44
CA CYS A 49 -6.02 2.21 2.88
C CYS A 49 -7.10 2.36 3.96
N SER A 50 -7.12 3.48 4.68
CA SER A 50 -8.36 3.95 5.30
C SER A 50 -9.30 4.42 4.18
N GLN A 51 -10.61 4.32 4.36
CA GLN A 51 -11.54 4.98 3.43
C GLN A 51 -11.40 6.52 3.47
N ASP A 52 -10.54 7.03 4.35
CA ASP A 52 -10.18 8.42 4.56
C ASP A 52 -8.75 8.67 4.04
N ASP A 53 -8.56 9.80 3.39
CA ASP A 53 -7.45 10.16 2.50
C ASP A 53 -6.01 9.88 2.98
N VAL A 54 -5.17 9.56 1.99
CA VAL A 54 -3.75 9.17 2.08
C VAL A 54 -2.92 10.18 2.89
N LEU A 55 -2.27 9.71 3.96
CA LEU A 55 -1.24 10.45 4.69
C LEU A 55 0.14 9.86 4.35
N ILE A 56 1.04 10.69 3.83
CA ILE A 56 2.51 10.80 4.07
C ILE A 56 3.15 11.48 2.83
N CYS A 57 3.76 12.65 3.06
CA CYS A 57 4.67 13.36 2.15
C CYS A 57 6.10 12.82 2.24
#